data_AF-A0A2W1G7A2-F1
#
_entry.id   AF-A0A2W1G7A2-F1
#
_cell.length_a   1.000
_cell.length_b   1.000
_cell.length_c   1.000
_cell.angle_alpha   90.00
_cell.angle_beta   90.00
_cell.angle_gamma   90.00
#
_symmetry.space_group_name_H-M   'P 1'
#
loop_
_entity.id
_entity.type
_entity.pdbx_description
1 polymer ?
#
loop_
_entity_poly.entity_id
_entity_poly.type
_entity_poly.pdbx_seq_one_letter_code
_entity_poly.pdbx_strand_id
1 'polypeptide(L)'
;MVSPSGKWYFTGPRPIDHPDDNPVRGIIGGFNEREYSYRDFRQHAGPETFDAFLSAFAKAVAQMPVLEFFMLTSELVGETGKLHISYHAPGQRAEWGDGEAEDEEHRRIYYACEVGKVWIPEPETAAALRRTGFQKYGGEVIEGYVGSQYC
;
A
#
# COMPACT_ATOMS: atom_id res chain seq x y z
N MET A 1 10.20 -19.10 -9.03
CA MET A 1 10.76 -18.13 -8.06
C MET A 1 9.64 -17.82 -7.07
N VAL A 2 9.84 -18.02 -5.77
CA VAL A 2 8.81 -17.70 -4.77
C VAL A 2 8.94 -16.22 -4.47
N SER A 3 7.94 -15.42 -4.87
CA SER A 3 7.89 -14.01 -4.48
C SER A 3 7.64 -13.94 -2.98
N PRO A 4 8.49 -13.27 -2.18
CA PRO A 4 8.24 -13.11 -0.76
C PRO A 4 6.90 -12.39 -0.57
N SER A 5 6.00 -13.01 0.19
CA SER A 5 4.70 -12.45 0.56
C SER A 5 4.50 -12.56 2.07
N GLY A 6 3.76 -11.62 2.65
CA GLY A 6 3.57 -11.55 4.10
C GLY A 6 2.48 -10.55 4.48
N LYS A 7 1.87 -10.76 5.65
CA LYS A 7 0.93 -9.82 6.26
C LYS A 7 1.68 -8.97 7.29
N TRP A 8 1.39 -7.67 7.31
CA TRP A 8 1.98 -6.71 8.24
C TRP A 8 0.92 -6.26 9.24
N TYR A 9 1.32 -6.09 10.49
CA TYR A 9 0.45 -5.66 11.58
C TYR A 9 1.04 -4.41 12.21
N PHE A 10 0.21 -3.39 12.45
CA PHE A 10 0.65 -2.14 13.08
C PHE A 10 0.56 -2.25 14.60
N THR A 11 1.65 -1.98 15.30
CA THR A 11 1.71 -1.97 16.76
C THR A 11 1.19 -0.64 17.31
N GLY A 12 0.27 -0.70 18.28
CA GLY A 12 -0.27 0.48 18.96
C GLY A 12 -1.74 0.28 19.37
N PRO A 13 -2.26 1.09 20.31
CA PRO A 13 -3.66 0.98 20.72
C PRO A 13 -4.57 1.24 19.52
N ARG A 14 -5.57 0.37 19.35
CA ARG A 14 -6.65 0.53 18.39
C ARG A 14 -7.44 1.82 18.71
N PRO A 15 -7.83 2.63 17.71
CA PRO A 15 -8.79 3.72 17.91
C PRO A 15 -10.12 3.19 18.49
N ILE A 16 -10.86 4.03 19.21
CA ILE A 16 -12.21 3.69 19.70
C ILE A 16 -13.17 3.77 18.50
N ASP A 17 -13.41 2.64 17.84
CA ASP A 17 -14.34 2.52 16.72
C ASP A 17 -15.53 1.58 17.03
N HIS A 18 -15.55 0.93 18.21
CA HIS A 18 -16.69 0.19 18.75
C HIS A 18 -17.15 0.75 20.12
N PRO A 19 -18.47 0.80 20.43
CA PRO A 19 -19.00 1.40 21.67
C PRO A 19 -18.52 0.70 22.97
N ASP A 20 -18.08 -0.55 22.88
CA ASP A 20 -17.58 -1.33 24.02
C ASP A 20 -16.05 -1.22 24.21
N ASP A 21 -15.35 -0.49 23.35
CA ASP A 21 -13.89 -0.37 23.45
C ASP A 21 -13.48 0.56 24.59
N ASN A 22 -12.58 0.09 25.44
CA ASN A 22 -11.88 0.87 26.46
C ASN A 22 -10.36 0.68 26.34
N PRO A 23 -9.69 1.50 25.50
CA PRO A 23 -8.25 1.39 25.25
C PRO A 23 -7.40 1.64 26.50
N VAL A 24 -7.89 2.46 27.44
CA VAL A 24 -7.19 2.77 28.70
C VAL A 24 -7.14 1.55 29.62
N ARG A 25 -8.16 0.67 29.53
CA ARG A 25 -8.25 -0.56 30.33
C ARG A 25 -7.90 -1.83 29.53
N GLY A 26 -7.52 -1.70 28.26
CA GLY A 26 -7.19 -2.82 27.37
C GLY A 26 -8.39 -3.71 27.02
N ILE A 27 -9.62 -3.19 27.11
CA ILE A 27 -10.84 -3.92 26.74
C ILE A 27 -11.18 -3.55 25.30
N ILE A 28 -11.19 -4.52 24.41
CA ILE A 28 -11.53 -4.32 22.99
C ILE A 28 -12.50 -5.43 22.58
N GLY A 29 -13.71 -5.05 22.14
CA GLY A 29 -14.79 -5.98 21.80
C GLY A 29 -15.59 -6.57 22.98
N GLY A 30 -16.62 -7.35 22.64
CA GLY A 30 -17.55 -7.96 23.59
C GLY A 30 -16.89 -8.96 24.55
N PHE A 31 -17.39 -8.97 25.79
CA PHE A 31 -16.83 -9.49 27.04
C PHE A 31 -16.33 -10.96 27.12
N ASN A 32 -16.14 -11.70 26.03
CA ASN A 32 -16.00 -13.17 26.09
C ASN A 32 -14.88 -13.86 25.28
N GLU A 33 -13.88 -13.19 24.71
CA GLU A 33 -12.82 -13.90 23.95
C GLU A 33 -11.37 -13.47 24.28
N ARG A 34 -10.76 -14.25 25.20
CA ARG A 34 -9.35 -14.66 25.41
C ARG A 34 -8.15 -13.80 24.97
N GLU A 35 -7.18 -13.76 25.89
CA GLU A 35 -5.70 -13.66 25.73
C GLU A 35 -5.20 -13.57 24.28
N TYR A 36 -4.80 -12.35 23.87
CA TYR A 36 -4.19 -12.00 22.58
C TYR A 36 -5.08 -12.29 21.37
N SER A 37 -6.07 -11.44 21.17
CA SER A 37 -6.81 -11.38 19.92
C SER A 37 -6.05 -10.53 18.91
N TYR A 38 -5.99 -10.94 17.64
CA TYR A 38 -5.50 -10.07 16.56
C TYR A 38 -6.30 -8.75 16.45
N ARG A 39 -7.47 -8.70 17.10
CA ARG A 39 -8.30 -7.49 17.30
C ARG A 39 -7.67 -6.44 18.23
N ASP A 40 -6.67 -6.84 19.02
CA ASP A 40 -5.92 -5.94 19.92
C ASP A 40 -4.90 -5.07 19.16
N PHE A 41 -4.61 -5.42 17.90
CA PHE A 41 -3.75 -4.65 17.01
C PHE A 41 -4.58 -3.75 16.10
N ARG A 42 -3.97 -2.64 15.66
CA ARG A 42 -4.57 -1.81 14.60
C ARG A 42 -4.72 -2.66 13.34
N GLN A 43 -5.97 -2.81 12.89
CA GLN A 43 -6.29 -3.49 11.63
C GLN A 43 -6.01 -2.59 10.42
N HIS A 44 -6.03 -1.29 10.62
CA HIS A 44 -5.84 -0.29 9.58
C HIS A 44 -4.72 0.69 9.96
N ALA A 45 -3.96 1.13 8.96
CA ALA A 45 -2.90 2.11 9.17
C ALA A 45 -3.50 3.52 9.34
N GLY A 46 -3.05 4.26 10.35
CA GLY A 46 -3.28 5.71 10.41
C GLY A 46 -2.30 6.45 9.51
N PRO A 47 -2.58 7.70 9.07
CA PRO A 47 -1.70 8.46 8.18
C PRO A 47 -0.24 8.51 8.65
N GLU A 48 0.00 8.83 9.93
CA GLU A 48 1.35 8.92 10.51
C GLU A 48 2.16 7.62 10.39
N THR A 49 1.52 6.47 10.58
CA THR A 49 2.17 5.16 10.47
C THR A 49 2.30 4.70 9.02
N PHE A 50 1.31 5.04 8.19
CA PHE A 50 1.27 4.64 6.81
C PHE A 50 2.27 5.40 5.95
N ASP A 51 2.38 6.72 6.13
CA ASP A 51 3.31 7.57 5.39
C ASP A 51 4.77 7.23 5.73
N ALA A 52 5.07 6.98 7.01
CA ALA A 52 6.39 6.53 7.44
C ALA A 52 6.76 5.17 6.83
N PHE A 53 5.84 4.21 6.86
CA PHE A 53 6.02 2.90 6.22
C PHE A 53 6.26 3.07 4.71
N LEU A 54 5.42 3.86 4.05
CA LEU A 54 5.50 4.04 2.61
C LEU A 54 6.79 4.76 2.20
N SER A 55 7.24 5.75 2.96
CA SER A 55 8.53 6.41 2.74
C SER A 55 9.70 5.43 2.83
N ALA A 56 9.69 4.55 3.84
CA ALA A 56 10.71 3.51 3.99
C ALA A 56 10.65 2.48 2.84
N PHE A 57 9.44 2.04 2.48
CA PHE A 57 9.20 1.14 1.36
C PHE A 57 9.71 1.73 0.04
N ALA A 58 9.35 2.99 -0.26
CA ALA A 58 9.78 3.70 -1.46
C ALA A 58 11.31 3.80 -1.56
N LYS A 59 11.99 4.11 -0.46
CA LYS A 59 13.46 4.11 -0.39
C LYS A 59 14.05 2.71 -0.66
N ALA A 60 13.42 1.66 -0.14
CA ALA A 60 13.87 0.29 -0.35
C ALA A 60 13.74 -0.13 -1.82
N VAL A 61 12.56 0.05 -2.43
CA VAL A 61 12.32 -0.36 -3.83
C VAL A 61 13.15 0.45 -4.83
N ALA A 62 13.46 1.72 -4.53
CA ALA A 62 14.38 2.53 -5.33
C ALA A 62 15.81 1.99 -5.38
N GLN A 63 16.21 1.16 -4.41
CA GLN A 63 17.53 0.52 -4.32
C GLN A 63 17.51 -0.94 -4.80
N MET A 64 16.41 -1.42 -5.39
CA MET A 64 16.26 -2.77 -5.91
C MET A 64 16.35 -2.78 -7.46
N PRO A 65 17.54 -2.84 -8.06
CA PRO A 65 17.71 -2.79 -9.52
C PRO A 65 17.03 -3.94 -10.27
N VAL A 66 16.91 -5.10 -9.64
CA VAL A 66 16.33 -6.30 -10.26
C VAL A 66 14.82 -6.44 -10.03
N LEU A 67 14.18 -5.46 -9.39
CA LEU A 67 12.76 -5.53 -9.10
C LEU A 67 11.96 -5.42 -10.40
N GLU A 68 11.20 -6.48 -10.70
CA GLU A 68 10.37 -6.55 -11.91
C GLU A 68 8.90 -6.23 -11.61
N PHE A 69 8.47 -6.45 -10.37
CA PHE A 69 7.10 -6.24 -9.94
C PHE A 69 7.04 -6.03 -8.42
N PHE A 70 6.17 -5.14 -7.97
CA PHE A 70 5.66 -5.15 -6.59
C PHE A 70 4.19 -4.77 -6.57
N MET A 71 3.50 -5.21 -5.53
CA MET A 71 2.16 -4.75 -5.19
C MET A 71 2.05 -4.56 -3.68
N LEU A 72 1.62 -3.37 -3.28
CA LEU A 72 1.30 -3.00 -1.91
C LEU A 72 -0.20 -2.73 -1.84
N THR A 73 -0.88 -3.47 -0.97
CA THR A 73 -2.30 -3.25 -0.66
C THR A 73 -2.44 -2.96 0.82
N SER A 74 -3.17 -1.89 1.17
CA SER A 74 -3.44 -1.52 2.56
C SER A 74 -4.85 -0.99 2.71
N GLU A 75 -5.50 -1.32 3.82
CA GLU A 75 -6.76 -0.68 4.23
C GLU A 75 -6.43 0.52 5.12
N LEU A 76 -6.97 1.70 4.79
CA LEU A 76 -6.74 2.94 5.53
C LEU A 76 -7.83 3.16 6.59
N VAL A 77 -7.48 3.72 7.76
CA VAL A 77 -8.46 4.02 8.83
C VAL A 77 -9.38 5.15 8.39
N GLY A 78 -10.69 4.98 8.54
CA GLY A 78 -11.66 6.10 8.52
C GLY A 78 -12.87 5.86 7.63
N GLU A 79 -12.68 5.15 6.51
CA GLU A 79 -13.75 4.73 5.60
C GLU A 79 -13.24 3.47 4.86
N THR A 80 -14.13 2.50 4.59
CA THR A 80 -13.81 1.18 4.01
C THR A 80 -13.24 1.28 2.59
N GLY A 81 -11.97 1.65 2.46
CA GLY A 81 -11.28 1.80 1.19
C GLY A 81 -9.91 1.17 1.19
N LYS A 82 -9.62 0.41 0.13
CA LYS A 82 -8.29 -0.13 -0.12
C LYS A 82 -7.45 0.87 -0.91
N LEU A 83 -6.22 1.02 -0.46
CA LEU A 83 -5.14 1.62 -1.21
C LEU A 83 -4.32 0.51 -1.87
N HIS A 84 -4.07 0.66 -3.16
CA HIS A 84 -3.22 -0.20 -3.96
C HIS A 84 -2.13 0.62 -4.63
N ILE A 85 -0.90 0.14 -4.53
CA ILE A 85 0.26 0.66 -5.27
C ILE A 85 0.91 -0.50 -5.97
N SER A 86 1.08 -0.43 -7.29
CA SER A 86 1.78 -1.47 -8.04
C SER A 86 2.82 -0.89 -8.98
N TYR A 87 3.92 -1.62 -9.13
CA TYR A 87 4.96 -1.32 -10.11
C TYR A 87 5.13 -2.50 -11.04
N HIS A 88 5.31 -2.20 -12.33
CA HIS A 88 5.53 -3.16 -13.39
C HIS A 88 6.73 -2.74 -14.21
N ALA A 89 7.73 -3.62 -14.32
CA ALA A 89 8.84 -3.42 -15.25
C ALA A 89 8.35 -3.55 -16.71
N PRO A 90 9.15 -3.08 -17.70
CA PRO A 90 8.89 -3.37 -19.10
C PRO A 90 8.68 -4.86 -19.35
N GLY A 91 7.65 -5.21 -20.12
CA GLY A 91 7.24 -6.56 -20.47
C GLY A 91 6.36 -7.26 -19.43
N GLN A 92 6.14 -6.67 -18.25
CA GLN A 92 5.20 -7.19 -17.27
C GLN A 92 3.79 -6.69 -17.55
N ARG A 93 2.79 -7.57 -17.48
CA ARG A 93 1.39 -7.19 -17.68
C ARG A 93 0.78 -6.66 -16.40
N ALA A 94 0.20 -5.47 -16.44
CA ALA A 94 -0.63 -4.98 -15.37
C ALA A 94 -2.02 -5.61 -15.44
N GLU A 95 -2.45 -6.23 -14.34
CA GLU A 95 -3.78 -6.86 -14.23
C GLU A 95 -4.92 -5.83 -14.39
N TRP A 96 -4.64 -4.54 -14.18
CA TRP A 96 -5.64 -3.47 -14.10
C TRP A 96 -5.72 -2.58 -15.34
N GLY A 97 -5.08 -3.02 -16.42
CA GLY A 97 -5.14 -2.41 -17.74
C GLY A 97 -3.83 -1.71 -18.12
N ASP A 98 -3.01 -2.41 -18.89
CA ASP A 98 -2.11 -1.79 -19.85
C ASP A 98 -3.00 -1.33 -21.01
N GLY A 99 -3.24 -0.02 -21.10
CA GLY A 99 -4.23 0.53 -22.03
C GLY A 99 -3.73 0.48 -23.46
N GLU A 100 -2.41 0.55 -23.66
CA GLU A 100 -1.77 0.69 -24.97
C GLU A 100 -0.57 -0.26 -25.12
N ALA A 101 -0.23 -0.65 -26.35
CA ALA A 101 0.91 -1.55 -26.62
C ALA A 101 2.27 -0.98 -26.16
N GLU A 102 2.37 0.35 -26.09
CA GLU A 102 3.56 1.08 -25.66
C GLU A 102 3.80 0.96 -24.14
N ASP A 103 2.74 0.69 -23.35
CA ASP A 103 2.84 0.50 -21.90
C ASP A 103 3.80 -0.64 -21.56
N GLU A 104 3.80 -1.72 -22.34
CA GLU A 104 4.69 -2.87 -22.14
C GLU A 104 6.18 -2.51 -22.34
N GLU A 105 6.51 -1.41 -23.02
CA GLU A 105 7.92 -1.00 -23.21
C GLU A 105 8.44 -0.14 -22.05
N HIS A 106 7.56 0.36 -21.19
CA HIS A 106 7.89 1.29 -20.13
C HIS A 106 7.76 0.70 -18.72
N ARG A 107 8.54 1.28 -17.81
CA ARG A 107 8.28 1.12 -16.37
C ARG A 107 6.94 1.78 -16.07
N ARG A 108 6.10 1.12 -15.28
CA ARG A 108 4.79 1.64 -14.88
C ARG A 108 4.64 1.61 -13.38
N ILE A 109 3.99 2.64 -12.84
CA ILE A 109 3.54 2.68 -11.45
C ILE A 109 2.10 3.17 -11.38
N TYR A 110 1.26 2.42 -10.69
CA TYR A 110 -0.16 2.70 -10.56
C TYR A 110 -0.55 2.88 -9.10
N TYR A 111 -1.43 3.85 -8.85
CA TYR A 111 -2.08 4.06 -7.58
C TYR A 111 -3.59 3.88 -7.74
N ALA A 112 -4.22 3.12 -6.86
CA ALA A 112 -5.68 3.07 -6.75
C ALA A 112 -6.06 3.31 -5.29
N CYS A 113 -7.00 4.23 -5.07
CA CYS A 113 -7.55 4.50 -3.74
C CYS A 113 -9.07 4.45 -3.85
N GLU A 114 -9.70 3.47 -3.18
CA GLU A 114 -11.15 3.27 -3.25
C GLU A 114 -11.95 4.36 -2.53
N VAL A 115 -11.31 5.10 -1.60
CA VAL A 115 -12.00 6.10 -0.78
C VAL A 115 -11.27 7.44 -0.76
N GLY A 116 -12.04 8.52 -0.89
CA GLY A 116 -11.56 9.89 -0.88
C GLY A 116 -11.04 10.35 -2.24
N LYS A 117 -11.26 11.63 -2.57
CA LYS A 117 -10.68 12.25 -3.75
C LYS A 117 -9.15 12.22 -3.62
N VAL A 118 -8.54 11.27 -4.32
CA VAL A 118 -7.10 11.18 -4.63
C VAL A 118 -6.22 11.20 -3.38
N TRP A 119 -5.95 10.03 -2.81
CA TRP A 119 -4.77 9.88 -1.95
C TRP A 119 -3.52 10.14 -2.82
N ILE A 120 -2.65 11.04 -2.37
CA ILE A 120 -1.41 11.41 -3.06
C ILE A 120 -0.26 11.19 -2.06
N PRO A 121 0.77 10.39 -2.39
CA PRO A 121 1.92 10.24 -1.52
C PRO A 121 2.70 11.55 -1.39
N GLU A 122 3.41 11.72 -0.29
CA GLU A 122 4.32 12.86 -0.12
C GLU A 122 5.29 12.99 -1.30
N PRO A 123 5.70 14.21 -1.70
CA PRO A 123 6.53 14.42 -2.90
C PRO A 123 7.82 13.59 -2.93
N GLU A 124 8.49 13.43 -1.79
CA GLU A 124 9.71 12.62 -1.67
C GLU A 124 9.43 11.13 -1.86
N THR A 125 8.33 10.65 -1.29
CA THR A 125 7.86 9.26 -1.41
C THR A 125 7.48 8.96 -2.85
N ALA A 126 6.73 9.84 -3.51
CA ALA A 126 6.40 9.74 -4.93
C ALA A 126 7.66 9.70 -5.80
N ALA A 127 8.61 10.60 -5.55
CA ALA A 127 9.87 10.65 -6.29
C ALA A 127 10.68 9.35 -6.11
N ALA A 128 10.75 8.80 -4.90
CA ALA A 128 11.43 7.54 -4.64
C ALA A 128 10.73 6.36 -5.35
N LEU A 129 9.40 6.28 -5.28
CA LEU A 129 8.62 5.27 -5.98
C LEU A 129 8.84 5.30 -7.51
N ARG A 130 8.90 6.49 -8.12
CA ARG A 130 9.22 6.65 -9.55
C ARG A 130 10.61 6.15 -9.93
N ARG A 131 11.54 6.03 -8.98
CA ARG A 131 12.89 5.50 -9.22
C ARG A 131 12.96 3.98 -9.17
N THR A 132 11.88 3.29 -8.83
CA THR A 132 11.84 1.82 -8.82
C THR A 132 12.29 1.25 -10.16
N GLY A 133 13.25 0.32 -10.15
CA GLY A 133 13.77 -0.32 -11.36
C GLY A 133 14.55 0.59 -12.32
N PHE A 134 14.75 1.87 -12.01
CA PHE A 134 15.44 2.83 -12.87
C PHE A 134 16.87 2.38 -13.22
N GLN A 135 17.58 1.76 -12.28
CA GLN A 135 18.96 1.31 -12.51
C GLN A 135 19.07 0.24 -13.62
N LYS A 136 18.06 -0.63 -13.80
CA LYS A 136 18.08 -1.71 -14.81
C LYS A 136 17.39 -1.29 -16.10
N TYR A 137 16.23 -0.65 -16.00
CA TYR A 137 15.38 -0.36 -17.15
C TYR A 137 15.48 1.09 -17.64
N GLY A 138 16.07 1.99 -16.86
CA GLY A 138 16.21 3.41 -17.21
C GLY A 138 14.87 4.09 -17.50
N GLY A 139 14.91 5.13 -18.34
CA GLY A 139 13.73 5.79 -18.91
C GLY A 139 12.85 6.53 -17.91
N GLU A 140 11.81 7.17 -18.42
CA GLU A 140 10.70 7.69 -17.60
C GLU A 140 9.78 6.56 -17.15
N VAL A 141 9.01 6.80 -16.09
CA VAL A 141 7.99 5.88 -15.59
C VAL A 141 6.63 6.43 -15.96
N ILE A 142 5.77 5.57 -16.50
CA ILE A 142 4.35 5.90 -16.69
C ILE A 142 3.70 5.84 -15.31
N GLU A 143 3.17 6.96 -14.86
CA GLU A 143 2.49 7.08 -13.57
C GLU A 143 0.99 7.29 -13.79
N GLY A 144 0.18 6.39 -13.25
CA GLY A 144 -1.27 6.40 -13.46
C GLY A 144 -2.07 6.28 -12.15
N TYR A 145 -3.22 6.93 -12.12
CA TYR A 145 -4.25 6.71 -11.10
C TYR A 145 -5.34 5.82 -11.68
N VAL A 146 -5.49 4.62 -11.14
CA VAL A 146 -6.55 3.69 -11.51
C VAL A 146 -7.72 3.97 -10.58
N GLY A 147 -8.85 4.43 -11.11
CA GLY A 147 -10.07 4.66 -10.32
C GLY A 147 -10.54 3.38 -9.61
N SER A 148 -11.26 3.51 -8.50
CA SER A 148 -11.84 2.38 -7.74
C SER A 148 -12.52 1.40 -8.70
N GLN A 149 -11.98 0.19 -8.83
CA GLN A 149 -12.54 -0.88 -9.67
C GLN A 149 -13.32 -1.94 -8.86
N TYR A 150 -13.41 -1.76 -7.54
CA TYR A 150 -14.28 -2.57 -6.70
C TYR A 150 -15.57 -1.80 -6.46
N CYS A 151 -16.54 -2.01 -7.36
CA CYS A 151 -17.96 -1.77 -7.11
C CYS A 151 -18.55 -2.93 -6.30
#